data_AF-A0A8S3Y2I1-F1
#
_entry.id   AF-A0A8S3Y2I1-F1
#
_cell.length_a   1.000
_cell.length_b   1.000
_cell.length_c   1.000
_cell.angle_alpha   90.00
_cell.angle_beta   90.00
_cell.angle_gamma   90.00
#
_symmetry.space_group_name_H-M   'P 1'
#
loop_
_entity.id
_entity.type
_entity.pdbx_description
1 polymer ?
#
loop_
_entity_poly.entity_id
_entity_poly.type
_entity_poly.pdbx_seq_one_letter_code
_entity_poly.pdbx_strand_id
1 'polypeptide(L)'
;MSPSKTWQTEFGISCAQIYLMSPNSNGYDVRLFLRRVKMLRLRMRLRMPQLAEQTANVDAAVNTPVVVDSNDDGTVAQELELEQMRSTLEEAIVETRSTPLENRPGLPRLALSKRNRAVVRALNPMLVTYLEASRDLCETDSILFGATLAVCRIIGAKLSTAGRATGQSSAIPAWRIRIEERIAKARALIGRLICFRSGNTRPSILRTVRMAFAGTNVSLSQPDIMQKLTERIEDLKQRIAAWGKRIRRYTERSTRFNQKSVSSLPE
;
A
#
# COMPACT_ATOMS: atom_id res chain seq x y z
N MET A 1 -1.20 13.48 40.35
CA MET A 1 -0.57 12.35 39.63
C MET A 1 -1.69 11.48 39.09
N SER A 2 -1.92 11.52 37.78
CA SER A 2 -2.90 10.67 37.08
C SER A 2 -2.21 10.13 35.83
N PRO A 3 -2.13 8.81 35.64
CA PRO A 3 -1.43 8.23 34.50
C PRO A 3 -2.33 8.11 33.27
N SER A 4 -1.63 8.02 32.13
CA SER A 4 -2.02 7.38 30.87
C SER A 4 -3.13 7.99 30.01
N LYS A 5 -2.71 8.99 29.23
CA LYS A 5 -2.94 9.00 27.78
C LYS A 5 -2.24 7.78 27.16
N THR A 6 -3.00 6.77 26.77
CA THR A 6 -2.69 5.69 25.80
C THR A 6 -3.96 4.83 25.80
N TRP A 7 -4.70 4.61 24.72
CA TRP A 7 -4.49 3.51 23.77
C TRP A 7 -5.40 3.61 22.52
N GLN A 8 -6.05 4.75 22.25
CA GLN A 8 -6.95 4.90 21.09
C GLN A 8 -6.24 5.12 19.74
N THR A 9 -4.92 5.29 19.73
CA THR A 9 -4.14 5.61 18.52
C THR A 9 -3.30 4.48 17.95
N GLU A 10 -3.32 3.27 18.51
CA GLU A 10 -2.55 2.16 17.95
C GLU A 10 -3.46 0.96 17.66
N PHE A 11 -3.59 0.60 16.38
CA PHE A 11 -4.23 -0.61 15.84
C PHE A 11 -5.75 -0.61 15.54
N GLY A 12 -6.30 0.52 15.10
CA GLY A 12 -7.64 0.61 14.49
C GLY A 12 -7.71 0.15 13.02
N ILE A 13 -7.36 -1.11 12.72
CA ILE A 13 -7.51 -1.68 11.36
C ILE A 13 -8.82 -2.49 11.30
N SER A 14 -9.85 -1.93 10.66
CA SER A 14 -11.14 -2.58 10.37
C SER A 14 -11.01 -3.69 9.31
N CYS A 15 -11.85 -4.73 9.35
CA CYS A 15 -11.85 -5.86 8.40
C CYS A 15 -11.98 -5.42 6.92
N ALA A 16 -12.86 -4.45 6.64
CA ALA A 16 -13.00 -3.85 5.32
C ALA A 16 -11.78 -3.00 4.95
N GLN A 17 -11.16 -2.36 5.95
CA GLN A 17 -9.94 -1.59 5.78
C GLN A 17 -8.72 -2.48 5.47
N ILE A 18 -8.70 -3.75 5.90
CA ILE A 18 -7.67 -4.73 5.53
C ILE A 18 -7.69 -5.01 4.01
N TYR A 19 -8.88 -5.17 3.42
CA TYR A 19 -9.02 -5.34 1.97
C TYR A 19 -8.69 -4.06 1.21
N LEU A 20 -9.15 -2.91 1.70
CA LEU A 20 -8.95 -1.62 1.04
C LEU A 20 -7.52 -1.07 1.14
N MET A 21 -6.72 -1.53 2.11
CA MET A 21 -5.36 -1.05 2.36
C MET A 21 -4.25 -2.07 2.05
N SER A 22 -4.55 -3.20 1.37
CA SER A 22 -3.52 -4.22 1.10
C SER A 22 -2.30 -3.64 0.38
N PRO A 23 -1.11 -3.59 1.02
CA PRO A 23 0.09 -3.06 0.40
C PRO A 23 0.90 -4.23 -0.16
N ASN A 24 0.75 -4.48 -1.46
CA ASN A 24 1.88 -4.60 -2.38
C ASN A 24 1.37 -5.03 -3.75
N SER A 25 2.03 -4.48 -4.76
CA SER A 25 1.98 -4.91 -6.14
C SER A 25 1.99 -6.43 -6.29
N ASN A 26 1.10 -6.92 -7.14
CA ASN A 26 1.14 -8.20 -7.84
C ASN A 26 0.81 -9.45 -7.01
N GLY A 27 -0.40 -9.96 -7.24
CA GLY A 27 -0.85 -11.27 -6.78
C GLY A 27 -1.52 -11.20 -5.42
N TYR A 28 -2.75 -11.70 -5.34
CA TYR A 28 -3.36 -12.09 -4.09
C TYR A 28 -2.45 -13.13 -3.44
N ASP A 29 -1.58 -12.74 -2.50
CA ASP A 29 -0.88 -13.73 -1.66
C ASP A 29 -1.89 -14.28 -0.67
N VAL A 30 -2.61 -15.33 -1.12
CA VAL A 30 -3.63 -16.04 -0.37
C VAL A 30 -3.08 -16.47 0.99
N ARG A 31 -1.77 -16.72 1.13
CA ARG A 31 -1.15 -17.11 2.42
C ARG A 31 -1.05 -15.95 3.41
N LEU A 32 -0.74 -14.74 2.94
CA LEU A 32 -0.71 -13.55 3.79
C LEU A 32 -2.13 -13.13 4.19
N PHE A 33 -3.07 -13.24 3.26
CA PHE A 33 -4.50 -13.05 3.50
C PHE A 33 -5.03 -14.07 4.52
N LEU A 34 -4.80 -15.36 4.31
CA LEU A 34 -5.13 -16.46 5.23
C LEU A 34 -4.54 -16.25 6.62
N ARG A 35 -3.27 -15.83 6.72
CA ARG A 35 -2.64 -15.52 8.02
C ARG A 35 -3.34 -14.35 8.72
N ARG A 36 -3.72 -13.30 7.98
CA ARG A 36 -4.43 -12.14 8.55
C ARG A 36 -5.86 -12.50 8.96
N VAL A 37 -6.60 -13.24 8.14
CA VAL A 37 -7.95 -13.75 8.48
C VAL A 37 -7.90 -14.70 9.66
N LYS A 38 -6.92 -15.61 9.71
CA LYS A 38 -6.72 -16.53 10.84
C LYS A 38 -6.37 -15.77 12.13
N MET A 39 -5.51 -14.74 12.06
CA MET A 39 -5.21 -13.86 13.18
C MET A 39 -6.42 -13.02 13.61
N LEU A 40 -7.27 -12.61 12.67
CA LEU A 40 -8.50 -11.88 12.96
C LEU A 40 -9.52 -12.77 13.67
N ARG A 41 -9.71 -14.01 13.20
CA ARG A 41 -10.58 -15.03 13.83
C ARG A 41 -10.07 -15.43 15.22
N LEU A 42 -8.74 -15.53 15.39
CA LEU A 42 -8.11 -15.77 16.70
C LEU A 42 -8.30 -14.58 17.66
N ARG A 43 -8.16 -13.34 17.17
CA ARG A 43 -8.37 -12.11 17.95
C ARG A 43 -9.84 -11.89 18.33
N MET A 44 -10.78 -12.23 17.46
CA MET A 44 -12.21 -12.19 17.79
C MET A 44 -12.56 -13.24 18.86
N ARG A 45 -11.99 -14.46 18.77
CA ARG A 45 -12.15 -15.49 19.82
C ARG A 45 -11.50 -15.13 21.17
N LEU A 46 -10.40 -14.37 21.17
CA LEU A 46 -9.68 -13.96 22.39
C LEU A 46 -10.28 -12.70 23.05
N ARG A 47 -11.36 -12.13 22.51
CA ARG A 47 -12.01 -10.92 23.03
C ARG A 47 -13.34 -11.22 23.76
N MET A 48 -13.43 -12.31 24.52
CA MET A 48 -14.46 -12.51 25.56
C MET A 48 -13.82 -13.26 26.73
N PRO A 49 -13.56 -12.56 27.85
CA PRO A 49 -14.59 -12.45 28.90
C PRO A 49 -14.88 -11.03 29.41
N GLN A 50 -14.36 -9.96 28.80
CA GLN A 50 -14.47 -8.61 29.39
C GLN A 50 -15.73 -7.80 29.04
N LEU A 51 -16.60 -8.28 28.14
CA LEU A 51 -17.91 -7.63 27.89
C LEU A 51 -19.04 -8.22 28.75
N ALA A 52 -18.84 -9.38 29.41
CA ALA A 52 -19.85 -9.96 30.30
C ALA A 52 -19.81 -9.37 31.72
N GLU A 53 -18.68 -8.82 32.16
CA GLU A 53 -18.56 -8.22 33.51
C GLU A 53 -18.90 -6.72 33.56
N GLN A 54 -19.00 -6.04 32.41
CA GLN A 54 -19.39 -4.62 32.37
C GLN A 54 -20.89 -4.39 32.26
N THR A 55 -21.68 -5.39 31.88
CA THR A 55 -23.15 -5.29 31.86
C THR A 55 -23.79 -5.58 33.23
N ALA A 56 -23.04 -6.10 34.21
CA ALA A 56 -23.58 -6.37 35.55
C ALA A 56 -23.39 -5.20 36.54
N ASN A 57 -22.62 -4.17 36.18
CA ASN A 57 -22.24 -3.08 37.10
C ASN A 57 -22.81 -1.70 36.73
N VAL A 58 -23.69 -1.62 35.72
CA VAL A 58 -24.33 -0.37 35.28
C VAL A 58 -25.79 -0.27 35.78
N ASP A 59 -26.36 -1.34 36.32
CA ASP A 59 -27.78 -1.37 36.75
C ASP A 59 -28.07 -0.70 38.12
N ALA A 60 -27.11 0.00 38.74
CA ALA A 60 -27.30 0.56 40.09
C ALA A 60 -27.12 2.09 40.22
N ALA A 61 -26.77 2.83 39.17
CA ALA A 61 -26.66 4.28 39.29
C ALA A 61 -26.86 5.01 37.97
N VAL A 62 -28.05 5.62 37.82
CA VAL A 62 -28.30 7.02 37.40
C VAL A 62 -29.75 7.10 36.91
N ASN A 63 -30.65 7.37 37.86
CA ASN A 63 -31.92 8.04 37.58
C ASN A 63 -31.65 9.55 37.63
N THR A 64 -31.62 10.21 36.48
CA THR A 64 -32.05 11.61 36.34
C THR A 64 -32.35 11.90 34.87
N PRO A 65 -33.45 12.62 34.57
CA PRO A 65 -33.99 12.74 33.23
C PRO A 65 -33.20 13.78 32.42
N VAL A 66 -32.76 13.42 31.22
CA VAL A 66 -32.30 14.39 30.23
C VAL A 66 -33.49 14.77 29.38
N VAL A 67 -33.83 16.05 29.50
CA VAL A 67 -34.83 16.80 28.75
C VAL A 67 -34.69 16.53 27.26
N VAL A 68 -35.79 16.05 26.67
CA VAL A 68 -36.04 16.02 25.23
C VAL A 68 -36.06 17.45 24.74
N ASP A 69 -35.09 17.81 23.89
CA ASP A 69 -35.20 18.98 23.02
C ASP A 69 -35.36 18.50 21.57
N SER A 70 -36.48 18.92 20.99
CA SER A 70 -37.09 18.35 19.79
C SER A 70 -36.44 18.90 18.53
N ASN A 71 -35.70 18.07 17.80
CA ASN A 71 -35.41 18.24 16.37
C ASN A 71 -35.53 16.86 15.69
N ASP A 72 -36.76 16.49 15.38
CA ASP A 72 -37.21 15.16 14.94
C ASP A 72 -36.90 14.83 13.46
N ASP A 73 -36.34 15.77 12.69
CA ASP A 73 -36.09 15.59 11.25
C ASP A 73 -34.71 14.96 10.93
N GLY A 74 -33.75 15.05 11.87
CA GLY A 74 -32.38 14.53 11.68
C GLY A 74 -32.24 13.03 11.94
N THR A 75 -33.08 12.46 12.81
CA THR A 75 -32.97 11.07 13.27
C THR A 75 -33.51 10.09 12.22
N VAL A 76 -34.64 10.43 11.60
CA VAL A 76 -35.30 9.61 10.57
C VAL A 76 -34.43 9.52 9.30
N ALA A 77 -33.81 10.63 8.91
CA ALA A 77 -32.89 10.66 7.76
C ALA A 77 -31.64 9.80 7.98
N GLN A 78 -31.11 9.79 9.20
CA GLN A 78 -29.93 9.00 9.56
C GLN A 78 -30.24 7.49 9.65
N GLU A 79 -31.43 7.12 10.14
CA GLU A 79 -31.89 5.75 10.18
C GLU A 79 -32.17 5.19 8.78
N LEU A 80 -32.78 6.00 7.91
CA LEU A 80 -32.98 5.66 6.49
C LEU A 80 -31.65 5.45 5.76
N GLU A 81 -30.64 6.27 6.03
CA GLU A 81 -29.30 6.13 5.43
C GLU A 81 -28.61 4.84 5.89
N LEU A 82 -28.76 4.46 7.16
CA LEU A 82 -28.23 3.20 7.70
C LEU A 82 -28.92 1.97 7.10
N GLU A 83 -30.24 2.01 6.92
CA GLU A 83 -30.98 0.92 6.30
C GLU A 83 -30.63 0.75 4.82
N GLN A 84 -30.43 1.85 4.09
CA GLN A 84 -29.91 1.82 2.71
C GLN A 84 -28.51 1.20 2.64
N MET A 85 -27.63 1.53 3.59
CA MET A 85 -26.29 0.92 3.68
C MET A 85 -26.37 -0.58 3.97
N ARG A 86 -27.31 -1.01 4.83
CA ARG A 86 -27.54 -2.42 5.15
C ARG A 86 -28.07 -3.19 3.95
N SER A 87 -29.08 -2.68 3.27
CA SER A 87 -29.63 -3.28 2.05
C SER A 87 -28.55 -3.42 0.97
N THR A 88 -27.76 -2.38 0.73
CA THR A 88 -26.64 -2.41 -0.24
C THR A 88 -25.60 -3.48 0.12
N LEU A 89 -25.34 -3.67 1.42
CA LEU A 89 -24.42 -4.67 1.92
C LEU A 89 -24.96 -6.10 1.67
N GLU A 90 -26.23 -6.34 1.99
CA GLU A 90 -26.87 -7.65 1.80
C GLU A 90 -26.90 -8.03 0.32
N GLU A 91 -27.28 -7.11 -0.57
CA GLU A 91 -27.25 -7.29 -2.02
C GLU A 91 -25.85 -7.66 -2.52
N ALA A 92 -24.83 -6.92 -2.08
CA ALA A 92 -23.45 -7.18 -2.48
C ALA A 92 -22.94 -8.54 -1.96
N ILE A 93 -23.34 -8.96 -0.76
CA ILE A 93 -22.97 -10.28 -0.23
C ILE A 93 -23.65 -11.41 -1.04
N VAL A 94 -24.93 -11.25 -1.39
CA VAL A 94 -25.66 -12.24 -2.18
C VAL A 94 -25.07 -12.38 -3.59
N GLU A 95 -24.78 -11.26 -4.25
CA GLU A 95 -24.15 -11.23 -5.57
C GLU A 95 -22.76 -11.90 -5.54
N THR A 96 -21.96 -11.61 -4.52
CA THR A 96 -20.59 -12.13 -4.47
C THR A 96 -20.51 -13.61 -4.13
N ARG A 97 -21.53 -14.15 -3.46
CA ARG A 97 -21.71 -15.59 -3.25
C ARG A 97 -22.09 -16.34 -4.54
N SER A 98 -22.87 -15.73 -5.43
CA SER A 98 -23.26 -16.34 -6.70
C SER A 98 -22.21 -16.17 -7.79
N THR A 99 -21.29 -15.20 -7.67
CA THR A 99 -20.19 -15.02 -8.63
C THR A 99 -18.94 -15.86 -8.29
N PRO A 100 -18.41 -16.67 -9.21
CA PRO A 100 -17.14 -17.35 -9.03
C PRO A 100 -15.98 -16.35 -9.00
N LEU A 101 -14.88 -16.71 -8.34
CA LEU A 101 -13.71 -15.83 -8.10
C LEU A 101 -13.17 -15.18 -9.37
N GLU A 102 -13.20 -15.90 -10.49
CA GLU A 102 -12.66 -15.46 -11.79
C GLU A 102 -13.47 -14.32 -12.42
N ASN A 103 -14.75 -14.25 -12.09
CA ASN A 103 -15.70 -13.28 -12.67
C ASN A 103 -15.94 -12.08 -11.76
N ARG A 104 -15.25 -11.99 -10.61
CA ARG A 104 -15.40 -10.88 -9.67
C ARG A 104 -14.79 -9.60 -10.26
N PRO A 105 -15.50 -8.46 -10.19
CA PRO A 105 -14.98 -7.20 -10.72
C PRO A 105 -13.76 -6.71 -9.93
N GLY A 106 -12.88 -5.98 -10.61
CA GLY A 106 -11.74 -5.34 -9.97
C GLY A 106 -12.19 -4.19 -9.07
N LEU A 107 -11.92 -4.29 -7.78
CA LEU A 107 -12.23 -3.23 -6.82
C LEU A 107 -11.17 -2.12 -6.88
N PRO A 108 -11.57 -0.84 -7.05
CA PRO A 108 -10.63 0.27 -7.06
C PRO A 108 -10.07 0.54 -5.65
N ARG A 109 -8.84 1.06 -5.59
CA ARG A 109 -8.26 1.52 -4.33
C ARG A 109 -8.95 2.81 -3.89
N LEU A 110 -9.54 2.79 -2.70
CA LEU A 110 -10.21 3.96 -2.13
C LEU A 110 -9.21 4.91 -1.46
N ALA A 111 -9.38 6.22 -1.71
CA ALA A 111 -8.66 7.25 -0.99
C ALA A 111 -9.10 7.32 0.48
N LEU A 112 -8.20 7.69 1.38
CA LEU A 112 -8.48 7.82 2.83
C LEU A 112 -9.14 9.15 3.20
N SER A 113 -10.23 9.49 2.50
CA SER A 113 -11.01 10.70 2.80
C SER A 113 -11.78 10.54 4.13
N LYS A 114 -12.21 11.65 4.75
CA LYS A 114 -13.05 11.62 5.96
C LYS A 114 -14.37 10.89 5.69
N ARG A 115 -15.01 11.16 4.53
CA ARG A 115 -16.25 10.51 4.08
C ARG A 115 -16.09 8.99 3.93
N ASN A 116 -15.05 8.53 3.23
CA ASN A 116 -14.82 7.11 3.00
C ASN A 116 -14.58 6.36 4.33
N ARG A 117 -13.89 7.00 5.28
CA ARG A 117 -13.71 6.45 6.63
C ARG A 117 -15.01 6.37 7.42
N ALA A 118 -15.92 7.34 7.28
CA ALA A 118 -17.20 7.32 7.95
C ALA A 118 -18.06 6.14 7.46
N VAL A 119 -18.15 5.94 6.14
CA VAL A 119 -18.88 4.81 5.53
C VAL A 119 -18.33 3.47 6.00
N VAL A 120 -17.00 3.30 5.98
CA VAL A 120 -16.37 2.05 6.46
C VAL A 120 -16.66 1.81 7.94
N ARG A 121 -16.64 2.86 8.78
CA ARG A 121 -16.96 2.74 10.21
C ARG A 121 -18.42 2.38 10.46
N ALA A 122 -19.35 2.90 9.66
CA ALA A 122 -20.77 2.60 9.77
C ALA A 122 -21.08 1.13 9.40
N LEU A 123 -20.43 0.61 8.36
CA LEU A 123 -20.64 -0.78 7.90
C LEU A 123 -19.92 -1.83 8.76
N ASN A 124 -18.78 -1.50 9.36
CA ASN A 124 -17.98 -2.46 10.13
C ASN A 124 -18.73 -3.19 11.27
N PRO A 125 -19.59 -2.55 12.09
CA PRO A 125 -20.38 -3.27 13.09
C PRO A 125 -21.39 -4.22 12.46
N MET A 126 -22.02 -3.84 11.33
CA MET A 126 -22.96 -4.71 10.61
C MET A 126 -22.28 -5.98 10.09
N LEU A 127 -21.01 -5.89 9.67
CA LEU A 127 -20.26 -7.04 9.17
C LEU A 127 -19.99 -8.12 10.22
N VAL A 128 -19.97 -7.75 11.51
CA VAL A 128 -19.64 -8.71 12.59
C VAL A 128 -20.64 -9.86 12.61
N THR A 129 -21.93 -9.56 12.46
CA THR A 129 -23.01 -10.58 12.48
C THR A 129 -22.87 -11.57 11.31
N TYR A 130 -22.57 -11.09 10.11
CA TYR A 130 -22.36 -11.95 8.93
C TYR A 130 -21.08 -12.80 9.06
N LEU A 131 -20.02 -12.25 9.65
CA LEU A 131 -18.77 -12.97 9.86
C LEU A 131 -18.89 -14.05 10.95
N GLU A 132 -19.66 -13.81 12.01
CA GLU A 132 -19.96 -14.81 13.04
C GLU A 132 -20.80 -15.97 12.49
N ALA A 133 -21.73 -15.68 11.58
CA ALA A 133 -22.51 -16.68 10.88
C ALA A 133 -21.72 -17.49 9.83
N SER A 134 -20.49 -17.06 9.48
CA SER A 134 -19.68 -17.73 8.45
C SER A 134 -19.08 -19.04 8.95
N ARG A 135 -19.29 -20.11 8.17
CA ARG A 135 -18.77 -21.45 8.49
C ARG A 135 -17.39 -21.62 7.86
N ASP A 136 -17.32 -21.30 6.57
CA ASP A 136 -16.15 -21.57 5.74
C ASP A 136 -15.33 -20.32 5.42
N LEU A 137 -14.07 -20.57 5.06
CA LEU A 137 -13.17 -19.52 4.60
C LEU A 137 -13.66 -18.89 3.30
N CYS A 138 -14.20 -19.69 2.37
CA CYS A 138 -14.73 -19.20 1.11
C CYS A 138 -15.93 -18.26 1.35
N GLU A 139 -16.79 -18.59 2.31
CA GLU A 139 -17.89 -17.71 2.72
C GLU A 139 -17.37 -16.42 3.35
N THR A 140 -16.34 -16.52 4.19
CA THR A 140 -15.68 -15.35 4.81
C THR A 140 -15.11 -14.42 3.75
N ASP A 141 -14.42 -14.98 2.75
CA ASP A 141 -13.86 -14.21 1.62
C ASP A 141 -14.97 -13.53 0.81
N SER A 142 -16.06 -14.24 0.48
CA SER A 142 -17.21 -13.66 -0.22
C SER A 142 -17.88 -12.54 0.59
N ILE A 143 -18.05 -12.72 1.90
CA ILE A 143 -18.62 -11.67 2.79
C ILE A 143 -17.72 -10.44 2.80
N LEU A 144 -16.40 -10.62 2.95
CA LEU A 144 -15.46 -9.49 2.97
C LEU A 144 -15.38 -8.79 1.61
N PHE A 145 -15.43 -9.54 0.51
CA PHE A 145 -15.46 -8.97 -0.82
C PHE A 145 -16.77 -8.21 -1.08
N GLY A 146 -17.92 -8.79 -0.74
CA GLY A 146 -19.23 -8.13 -0.79
C GLY A 146 -19.28 -6.84 0.05
N ALA A 147 -18.72 -6.86 1.25
CA ALA A 147 -18.59 -5.67 2.09
C ALA A 147 -17.82 -4.54 1.39
N THR A 148 -16.68 -4.89 0.77
CA THR A 148 -15.85 -3.91 0.07
C THR A 148 -16.52 -3.40 -1.21
N LEU A 149 -17.28 -4.26 -1.89
CA LEU A 149 -18.09 -3.89 -3.05
C LEU A 149 -19.21 -2.91 -2.66
N ALA A 150 -19.90 -3.16 -1.55
CA ALA A 150 -20.91 -2.25 -0.99
C ALA A 150 -20.31 -0.89 -0.65
N VAL A 151 -19.15 -0.83 0.00
CA VAL A 151 -18.43 0.42 0.28
C VAL A 151 -18.11 1.17 -1.02
N CYS A 152 -17.63 0.48 -2.06
CA CYS A 152 -17.36 1.08 -3.36
C CYS A 152 -18.62 1.63 -4.02
N ARG A 153 -19.77 0.94 -3.90
CA ARG A 153 -21.07 1.39 -4.41
C ARG A 153 -21.55 2.66 -3.69
N ILE A 154 -21.53 2.67 -2.36
CA ILE A 154 -21.97 3.80 -1.54
C ILE A 154 -21.11 5.06 -1.79
N ILE A 155 -19.81 4.88 -2.03
CA ILE A 155 -18.89 5.98 -2.34
C ILE A 155 -19.01 6.43 -3.81
N GLY A 156 -19.62 5.62 -4.69
CA GLY A 156 -19.70 5.88 -6.12
C GLY A 156 -18.37 5.64 -6.86
N ALA A 157 -17.54 4.73 -6.36
CA ALA A 157 -16.27 4.39 -6.99
C ALA A 157 -16.51 3.56 -8.26
N LYS A 158 -15.87 3.96 -9.37
CA LYS A 158 -15.98 3.24 -10.65
C LYS A 158 -15.34 1.84 -10.52
N LEU A 159 -16.18 0.82 -10.60
CA LEU A 159 -15.77 -0.58 -10.64
C LEU A 159 -15.20 -0.90 -12.02
N SER A 160 -14.07 -1.61 -12.07
CA SER A 160 -13.52 -2.07 -13.35
C SER A 160 -14.27 -3.33 -13.77
N THR A 161 -14.95 -3.26 -14.91
CA THR A 161 -15.66 -4.40 -15.55
C THR A 161 -14.70 -5.37 -16.26
N ALA A 162 -13.42 -5.02 -16.36
CA ALA A 162 -12.42 -5.88 -16.97
C ALA A 162 -11.98 -6.96 -15.98
N GLY A 163 -12.42 -8.19 -16.22
CA GLY A 163 -11.79 -9.38 -15.65
C GLY A 163 -10.28 -9.31 -15.90
N ARG A 164 -9.52 -9.41 -14.79
CA ARG A 164 -8.08 -9.13 -14.67
C ARG A 164 -7.71 -7.66 -14.95
N ALA A 165 -7.19 -7.03 -13.89
CA ALA A 165 -6.32 -5.87 -13.99
C ALA A 165 -5.37 -6.06 -15.18
N THR A 166 -5.57 -5.21 -16.17
CA THR A 166 -4.81 -5.14 -17.41
C THR A 166 -3.32 -5.16 -17.09
N GLY A 167 -2.64 -6.19 -17.62
CA GLY A 167 -1.20 -6.25 -17.80
C GLY A 167 -0.35 -6.02 -16.56
N GLN A 168 0.28 -7.09 -16.08
CA GLN A 168 1.61 -6.96 -15.49
C GLN A 168 2.54 -6.35 -16.55
N SER A 169 2.53 -5.02 -16.72
CA SER A 169 3.67 -4.35 -17.32
C SER A 169 4.85 -4.80 -16.48
N SER A 170 5.85 -5.37 -17.14
CA SER A 170 7.08 -5.88 -16.54
C SER A 170 7.81 -4.72 -15.86
N ALA A 171 7.31 -4.32 -14.70
CA ALA A 171 7.75 -3.15 -13.98
C ALA A 171 9.22 -3.38 -13.66
N ILE A 172 10.07 -2.55 -14.29
CA ILE A 172 11.50 -2.58 -14.07
C ILE A 172 11.70 -2.44 -12.57
N PRO A 173 12.39 -3.38 -11.90
CA PRO A 173 12.46 -3.36 -10.46
C PRO A 173 13.17 -2.08 -9.99
N ALA A 174 12.69 -1.50 -8.89
CA ALA A 174 13.17 -0.19 -8.40
C ALA A 174 14.69 -0.15 -8.13
N TRP A 175 15.33 -1.29 -7.84
CA TRP A 175 16.79 -1.34 -7.71
C TRP A 175 17.51 -1.09 -9.05
N ARG A 176 16.94 -1.54 -10.17
CA ARG A 176 17.53 -1.40 -11.52
C ARG A 176 17.46 0.05 -11.97
N ILE A 177 16.30 0.69 -11.80
CA ILE A 177 16.09 2.13 -12.06
C ILE A 177 17.15 2.96 -11.32
N ARG A 178 17.33 2.71 -10.01
CA ARG A 178 18.33 3.44 -9.20
C ARG A 178 19.76 3.28 -9.69
N ILE A 179 20.14 2.12 -10.24
CA ILE A 179 21.48 1.91 -10.79
C ILE A 179 21.61 2.58 -12.16
N GLU A 180 20.60 2.48 -13.02
CA GLU A 180 20.57 3.13 -14.33
C GLU A 180 20.65 4.66 -14.19
N GLU A 181 19.95 5.26 -13.23
CA GLU A 181 20.07 6.69 -12.91
C GLU A 181 21.48 7.08 -12.48
N ARG A 182 22.16 6.25 -11.67
CA ARG A 182 23.56 6.51 -11.28
C ARG A 182 24.50 6.45 -12.47
N ILE A 183 24.30 5.49 -13.37
CA ILE A 183 25.06 5.38 -14.62
C ILE A 183 24.81 6.61 -15.50
N ALA A 184 23.57 7.04 -15.67
CA ALA A 184 23.21 8.21 -16.47
C ALA A 184 23.85 9.50 -15.91
N LYS A 185 23.76 9.73 -14.60
CA LYS A 185 24.40 10.86 -13.92
C LYS A 185 25.92 10.85 -14.09
N ALA A 186 26.56 9.68 -13.97
CA ALA A 186 28.01 9.56 -14.18
C ALA A 186 28.42 9.82 -15.64
N ARG A 187 27.67 9.34 -16.63
CA ARG A 187 27.92 9.62 -18.06
C ARG A 187 27.79 11.11 -18.37
N ALA A 188 26.74 11.76 -17.84
CA ALA A 188 26.56 13.20 -17.99
C ALA A 188 27.71 14.00 -17.36
N LEU A 189 28.20 13.56 -16.19
CA LEU A 189 29.35 14.18 -15.52
C LEU A 189 30.62 14.02 -16.36
N ILE A 190 30.91 12.81 -16.87
CA ILE A 190 32.06 12.55 -17.76
C ILE A 190 32.02 13.49 -18.98
N GLY A 191 30.86 13.62 -19.63
CA GLY A 191 30.71 14.53 -20.78
C GLY A 191 31.10 15.97 -20.43
N ARG A 192 30.65 16.48 -19.28
CA ARG A 192 31.00 17.83 -18.81
C ARG A 192 32.48 17.97 -18.46
N LEU A 193 33.10 16.96 -17.85
CA LEU A 193 34.54 16.96 -17.55
C LEU A 193 35.38 16.95 -18.84
N ILE A 194 34.97 16.19 -19.85
CA ILE A 194 35.61 16.19 -21.17
C ILE A 194 35.49 17.56 -21.83
N CYS A 195 34.30 18.18 -21.83
CA CYS A 195 34.12 19.53 -22.36
C CYS A 195 35.02 20.56 -21.67
N PHE A 196 35.16 20.49 -20.34
CA PHE A 196 36.08 21.35 -19.59
C PHE A 196 37.54 21.12 -20.02
N ARG A 197 37.95 19.86 -20.15
CA ARG A 197 39.29 19.48 -20.61
C ARG A 197 39.61 19.99 -22.02
N SER A 198 38.60 20.09 -22.89
CA SER A 198 38.71 20.70 -24.22
C SER A 198 38.79 22.24 -24.20
N GLY A 199 38.88 22.87 -23.04
CA GLY A 199 39.03 24.33 -22.89
C GLY A 199 37.71 25.09 -22.74
N ASN A 200 36.57 24.41 -22.58
CA ASN A 200 35.28 25.09 -22.40
C ASN A 200 35.09 25.57 -20.95
N THR A 201 35.13 26.88 -20.75
CA THR A 201 35.06 27.54 -19.45
C THR A 201 33.69 28.15 -19.13
N ARG A 202 32.62 27.74 -19.84
CA ARG A 202 31.26 28.23 -19.54
C ARG A 202 30.92 28.05 -18.04
N PRO A 203 30.26 29.04 -17.38
CA PRO A 203 29.99 28.99 -15.95
C PRO A 203 29.24 27.73 -15.47
N SER A 204 28.34 27.20 -16.30
CA SER A 204 27.61 25.96 -16.04
C SER A 204 28.53 24.73 -15.92
N ILE A 205 29.54 24.66 -16.80
CA ILE A 205 30.53 23.57 -16.79
C ILE A 205 31.44 23.74 -15.57
N LEU A 206 31.96 24.95 -15.33
CA LEU A 206 32.79 25.24 -14.15
C LEU A 206 32.10 24.88 -12.84
N ARG A 207 30.81 25.21 -12.67
CA ARG A 207 30.02 24.83 -11.50
C ARG A 207 29.97 23.31 -11.35
N THR A 208 29.79 22.59 -12.46
CA THR A 208 29.73 21.12 -12.44
C THR A 208 31.07 20.50 -12.09
N VAL A 209 32.18 21.03 -12.61
CA VAL A 209 33.52 20.55 -12.28
C VAL A 209 33.83 20.80 -10.80
N ARG A 210 33.51 21.99 -10.26
CA ARG A 210 33.63 22.27 -8.82
C ARG A 210 32.84 21.27 -7.98
N MET A 211 31.61 20.93 -8.38
CA MET A 211 30.80 19.93 -7.70
C MET A 211 31.38 18.51 -7.84
N ALA A 212 32.03 18.18 -8.96
CA ALA A 212 32.65 16.88 -9.17
C ALA A 212 33.81 16.60 -8.20
N PHE A 213 34.49 17.66 -7.78
CA PHE A 213 35.59 17.70 -6.81
C PHE A 213 35.18 18.27 -5.44
N ALA A 214 33.88 18.45 -5.18
CA ALA A 214 33.42 18.91 -3.89
C ALA A 214 33.83 17.90 -2.79
N GLY A 215 34.48 18.39 -1.73
CA GLY A 215 35.03 17.55 -0.67
C GLY A 215 36.37 16.89 -0.99
N THR A 216 36.96 17.15 -2.15
CA THR A 216 38.37 16.84 -2.44
C THR A 216 39.20 18.11 -2.42
N ASN A 217 40.46 18.05 -1.95
CA ASN A 217 41.38 19.20 -1.85
C ASN A 217 41.94 19.63 -3.23
N VAL A 218 41.10 19.62 -4.26
CA VAL A 218 41.46 19.91 -5.64
C VAL A 218 40.89 21.26 -6.02
N SER A 219 41.78 22.24 -6.24
CA SER A 219 41.39 23.54 -6.76
C SER A 219 41.58 23.59 -8.28
N LEU A 220 40.67 24.25 -8.97
CA LEU A 220 40.72 24.43 -10.43
C LEU A 220 41.95 25.23 -10.90
N SER A 221 42.57 25.99 -10.01
CA SER A 221 43.77 26.79 -10.30
C SER A 221 45.08 26.01 -10.14
N GLN A 222 45.04 24.75 -9.69
CA GLN A 222 46.24 23.95 -9.56
C GLN A 222 46.79 23.53 -10.93
N PRO A 223 48.12 23.48 -11.10
CA PRO A 223 48.74 23.08 -12.37
C PRO A 223 48.44 21.61 -12.74
N ASP A 224 48.14 20.77 -11.75
CA ASP A 224 47.87 19.34 -11.91
C ASP A 224 46.39 18.99 -12.20
N ILE A 225 45.53 19.99 -12.41
CA ILE A 225 44.08 19.79 -12.58
C ILE A 225 43.75 18.85 -13.76
N MET A 226 44.53 18.90 -14.84
CA MET A 226 44.28 18.07 -16.04
C MET A 226 44.53 16.59 -15.80
N GLN A 227 45.53 16.27 -14.97
CA GLN A 227 45.80 14.90 -14.54
C GLN A 227 44.67 14.39 -13.65
N LYS A 228 44.30 15.17 -12.62
CA LYS A 228 43.20 14.84 -11.69
C LYS A 228 41.85 14.69 -12.39
N LEU A 229 41.59 15.47 -13.44
CA LEU A 229 40.42 15.30 -14.29
C LEU A 229 40.40 13.95 -15.00
N THR A 230 41.55 13.52 -15.50
CA THR A 230 41.68 12.24 -16.21
C THR A 230 41.47 11.07 -15.26
N GLU A 231 42.09 11.13 -14.07
CA GLU A 231 41.86 10.17 -12.98
C GLU A 231 40.38 10.11 -12.60
N ARG A 232 39.74 11.28 -12.43
CA ARG A 232 38.32 11.36 -12.08
C ARG A 232 37.41 10.78 -13.16
N ILE A 233 37.73 10.98 -14.44
CA ILE A 233 36.99 10.38 -15.56
C ILE A 233 37.15 8.85 -15.53
N GLU A 234 38.35 8.35 -15.27
CA GLU A 234 38.61 6.92 -15.23
C GLU A 234 37.90 6.24 -14.04
N ASP A 235 37.92 6.86 -12.86
CA ASP A 235 37.12 6.43 -11.71
C ASP A 235 35.63 6.28 -12.04
N LEU A 236 35.07 7.25 -12.77
CA LEU A 236 33.65 7.22 -13.15
C LEU A 236 33.37 6.10 -14.15
N LYS A 237 34.27 5.85 -15.12
CA LYS A 237 34.15 4.71 -16.03
C LYS A 237 34.22 3.38 -15.28
N GLN A 238 35.15 3.23 -14.34
CA GLN A 238 35.26 2.04 -13.49
C GLN A 238 33.97 1.82 -12.68
N ARG A 239 33.41 2.88 -12.09
CA ARG A 239 32.11 2.83 -11.38
C ARG A 239 30.96 2.41 -12.29
N ILE A 240 30.88 2.98 -13.50
CA ILE A 240 29.87 2.60 -14.50
C ILE A 240 30.00 1.11 -14.86
N ALA A 241 31.22 0.63 -15.10
CA ALA A 241 31.46 -0.78 -15.40
C ALA A 241 31.04 -1.70 -14.23
N ALA A 242 31.34 -1.32 -12.99
CA ALA A 242 30.92 -2.05 -11.80
C ALA A 242 29.39 -2.09 -11.63
N TRP A 243 28.71 -0.97 -11.87
CA TRP A 243 27.24 -0.89 -11.86
C TRP A 243 26.60 -1.72 -12.97
N GLY A 244 27.16 -1.70 -14.19
CA GLY A 244 26.73 -2.55 -15.30
C GLY A 244 26.85 -4.04 -14.97
N LYS A 245 27.99 -4.46 -14.40
CA LYS A 245 28.19 -5.84 -13.91
C LYS A 245 27.18 -6.22 -12.83
N ARG A 246 26.79 -5.27 -11.95
CA ARG A 246 25.76 -5.51 -10.92
C ARG A 246 24.38 -5.76 -11.53
N ILE A 247 23.97 -4.96 -12.52
CA ILE A 247 22.70 -5.17 -13.24
C ILE A 247 22.70 -6.55 -13.88
N ARG A 248 23.76 -6.90 -14.63
CA ARG A 248 23.89 -8.21 -15.29
C ARG A 248 23.72 -9.37 -14.30
N ARG A 249 24.46 -9.37 -13.20
CA ARG A 249 24.38 -10.44 -12.17
C ARG A 249 22.99 -10.60 -11.58
N TYR A 250 22.28 -9.50 -11.34
CA TYR A 250 20.94 -9.56 -10.75
C TYR A 250 19.89 -10.02 -11.76
N THR A 251 20.00 -9.59 -13.01
CA THR A 251 19.16 -10.09 -14.10
C THR A 251 19.37 -11.59 -14.29
N GLU A 252 20.63 -12.06 -14.37
CA GLU A 252 20.96 -13.49 -14.50
C GLU A 252 20.49 -14.34 -13.31
N ARG A 253 20.46 -13.78 -12.10
CA ARG A 253 19.88 -14.47 -10.94
C ARG A 253 18.37 -14.61 -11.09
N SER A 254 17.70 -13.53 -11.49
CA SER A 254 16.25 -13.53 -11.68
C SER A 254 15.82 -14.48 -12.79
N THR A 255 16.53 -14.51 -13.91
CA THR A 255 16.22 -15.43 -15.03
C THR A 255 16.40 -16.89 -14.61
N ARG A 256 17.51 -17.22 -13.92
CA ARG A 256 17.74 -18.58 -13.40
C ARG A 256 16.67 -19.03 -12.41
N PHE A 257 16.22 -18.13 -11.53
CA PHE A 257 15.15 -18.44 -10.58
C PHE A 257 13.84 -18.73 -11.32
N ASN A 258 13.47 -17.88 -12.28
CA ASN A 258 12.25 -18.04 -13.06
C ASN A 258 12.27 -19.32 -13.92
N GLN A 259 13.42 -19.68 -14.50
CA GLN A 259 13.58 -20.93 -15.25
C GLN A 259 13.38 -22.15 -14.35
N LYS A 260 14.02 -22.15 -13.16
CA LYS A 260 13.86 -23.25 -12.18
C LYS A 260 12.42 -23.40 -11.69
N SER A 261 11.69 -22.30 -11.50
CA SER A 261 10.29 -22.37 -11.07
C SER A 261 9.36 -22.90 -12.14
N VAL A 262 9.67 -22.68 -13.43
CA VAL A 262 8.86 -23.20 -14.55
C VAL A 262 9.13 -24.69 -14.78
N SER A 263 10.38 -25.14 -14.62
CA SER A 263 10.77 -26.55 -14.80
C SER A 263 10.33 -27.50 -13.67
N SER A 264 9.87 -26.97 -12.53
CA SER A 264 9.48 -27.78 -11.36
C SER A 264 7.98 -28.09 -11.29
N LEU A 265 7.22 -27.81 -12.34
CA LEU A 265 5.81 -28.18 -12.44
C LEU A 265 5.72 -29.59 -13.06
N PRO A 266 5.10 -30.59 -12.38
CA PRO A 266 4.90 -31.91 -12.96
C PRO A 266 3.87 -31.84 -14.11
N GLU A 267 4.13 -32.62 -15.15
CA GLU A 267 3.21 -32.89 -16.27
C GLU A 267 1.94 -33.62 -15.82
#